data_AF-A0A4Z2FY50-F1
#
_entry.id   AF-A0A4Z2FY50-F1
#
_cell.length_a   1.000
_cell.length_b   1.000
_cell.length_c   1.000
_cell.angle_alpha   90.00
_cell.angle_beta   90.00
_cell.angle_gamma   90.00
#
_symmetry.space_group_name_H-M   'P 1'
#
loop_
_entity.id
_entity.type
_entity.pdbx_description
1 polymer ?
#
loop_
_entity_poly.entity_id
_entity_poly.type
_entity_poly.pdbx_seq_one_letter_code
_entity_poly.pdbx_strand_id
1 'polypeptide(L)'
;MEPLSIVEDEVVLEGLDGITLPSLWLRLEDRKPAFPLKLDDLSKDFIWKSLIVNTDLRFFQLPKKRGDVVLFDRFKNIEGEPDFDNTQKFSDKDIYPIFITPENKDGILGSCAFLQKRTDVTQDVRSESLAPLLNLQEALEKYGRTLVVVASQVLRFRTLIGIESDPDLKLNDDSFCLLERVGRARWQGELQKDLHGGTFKVDARKLHYLRKALVKHGLITMQPYVTRLYTGQQQNSILLLLKRFHVDRGLELCCIWKEVINY
;
A
#
# COMPACT_ATOMS: atom_id res chain seq x y z
N MET A 1 -3.84 13.38 -12.77
CA MET A 1 -3.24 12.07 -13.12
C MET A 1 -4.27 11.35 -13.98
N GLU A 2 -3.86 10.84 -15.13
CA GLU A 2 -4.78 10.17 -16.07
C GLU A 2 -5.41 8.91 -15.44
N PRO A 3 -6.65 8.52 -15.80
CA PRO A 3 -7.35 7.41 -15.15
C PRO A 3 -6.55 6.11 -15.13
N LEU A 4 -5.91 5.74 -16.24
CA LEU A 4 -5.14 4.49 -16.33
C LEU A 4 -3.84 4.53 -15.51
N SER A 5 -3.20 5.71 -15.41
CA SER A 5 -2.06 5.87 -14.51
C SER A 5 -2.45 5.80 -13.03
N ILE A 6 -3.68 6.19 -12.67
CA ILE A 6 -4.22 5.97 -11.32
C ILE A 6 -4.41 4.47 -11.06
N VAL A 7 -4.97 3.73 -12.01
CA VAL A 7 -5.15 2.28 -11.89
C VAL A 7 -3.79 1.59 -11.67
N GLU A 8 -2.80 1.91 -12.48
CA GLU A 8 -1.44 1.37 -12.35
C GLU A 8 -0.83 1.72 -10.98
N ASP A 9 -0.98 2.97 -10.55
CA ASP A 9 -0.53 3.44 -9.23
C ASP A 9 -1.19 2.63 -8.10
N GLU A 10 -2.49 2.35 -8.18
CA GLU A 10 -3.19 1.52 -7.19
C GLU A 10 -2.69 0.07 -7.16
N VAL A 11 -2.34 -0.52 -8.31
CA VAL A 11 -1.71 -1.85 -8.38
C VAL A 11 -0.34 -1.83 -7.70
N VAL A 12 0.47 -0.81 -7.99
CA VAL A 12 1.81 -0.65 -7.43
C VAL A 12 1.79 -0.47 -5.92
N LEU A 13 0.84 0.30 -5.39
CA LEU A 13 0.70 0.56 -3.95
C LEU A 13 0.33 -0.69 -3.15
N GLU A 14 -0.15 -1.75 -3.79
CA GLU A 14 -0.35 -3.05 -3.15
C GLU A 14 0.92 -3.93 -3.15
N GLY A 15 2.04 -3.42 -3.64
CA GLY A 15 3.37 -3.99 -3.49
C GLY A 15 3.54 -5.40 -4.09
N LEU A 16 4.50 -6.17 -3.57
CA LEU A 16 4.80 -7.52 -4.07
C LEU A 16 3.63 -8.50 -3.90
N ASP A 17 2.81 -8.26 -2.87
CA ASP A 17 1.60 -9.02 -2.58
C ASP A 17 0.53 -8.90 -3.67
N GLY A 18 0.58 -7.82 -4.47
CA GLY A 18 -0.38 -7.53 -5.54
C GLY A 18 -1.78 -7.17 -5.06
N ILE A 19 -2.62 -6.74 -5.99
CA ILE A 19 -4.01 -6.35 -5.74
C ILE A 19 -4.98 -7.36 -6.37
N THR A 20 -6.07 -7.72 -5.66
CA THR A 20 -7.17 -8.47 -6.29
C THR A 20 -8.10 -7.50 -7.02
N LEU A 21 -8.84 -7.97 -8.04
CA LEU A 21 -9.78 -7.12 -8.76
C LEU A 21 -10.84 -6.47 -7.83
N PRO A 22 -11.49 -7.20 -6.89
CA PRO A 22 -12.38 -6.57 -5.92
C PRO A 22 -11.70 -5.50 -5.07
N SER A 23 -10.46 -5.73 -4.61
CA SER A 23 -9.70 -4.74 -3.85
C SER A 23 -9.37 -3.50 -4.67
N LEU A 24 -9.07 -3.65 -5.96
CA LEU A 24 -8.83 -2.53 -6.87
C LEU A 24 -10.05 -1.63 -6.97
N TRP A 25 -11.25 -2.19 -7.11
CA TRP A 25 -12.49 -1.41 -7.15
C TRP A 25 -12.70 -0.60 -5.88
N LEU A 26 -12.53 -1.23 -4.71
CA LEU A 26 -12.63 -0.55 -3.42
C LEU A 26 -11.63 0.61 -3.29
N ARG A 27 -10.37 0.38 -3.70
CA ARG A 27 -9.31 1.41 -3.64
C ARG A 27 -9.57 2.58 -4.57
N LEU A 28 -10.04 2.32 -5.79
CA LEU A 28 -10.38 3.36 -6.75
C LEU A 28 -11.58 4.20 -6.28
N GLU A 29 -12.57 3.57 -5.66
CA GLU A 29 -13.76 4.25 -5.13
C GLU A 29 -13.43 5.18 -3.94
N ASP A 30 -12.52 4.75 -3.04
CA ASP A 30 -12.12 5.53 -1.85
C ASP A 30 -10.95 6.50 -2.10
N ARG A 31 -10.40 6.54 -3.32
CA ARG A 31 -9.22 7.36 -3.63
C ARG A 31 -9.48 8.86 -3.45
N LYS A 32 -8.46 9.61 -2.99
CA LYS A 32 -8.48 11.08 -2.88
C LYS A 32 -7.29 11.69 -3.62
N PRO A 33 -7.45 12.47 -4.71
CA PRO A 33 -8.70 12.92 -5.31
C PRO A 33 -9.50 11.79 -5.93
N ALA A 34 -10.81 12.03 -6.09
CA ALA A 34 -11.75 11.04 -6.61
C ALA A 34 -11.30 10.49 -7.97
N PHE A 35 -11.50 9.19 -8.17
CA PHE A 35 -11.21 8.56 -9.44
C PHE A 35 -12.14 9.12 -10.55
N PRO A 36 -11.60 9.54 -11.70
CA PRO A 36 -12.36 10.28 -12.71
C PRO A 36 -13.40 9.45 -13.47
N LEU A 37 -13.33 8.12 -13.42
CA LEU A 37 -14.31 7.23 -14.07
C LEU A 37 -15.27 6.64 -13.05
N LYS A 38 -16.53 6.43 -13.48
CA LYS A 38 -17.47 5.62 -12.72
C LYS A 38 -17.03 4.15 -12.77
N LEU A 39 -17.25 3.38 -11.71
CA LEU A 39 -16.91 1.96 -11.67
C LEU A 39 -18.10 1.07 -12.08
N ASP A 40 -18.73 1.42 -13.21
CA ASP A 40 -19.72 0.57 -13.88
C ASP A 40 -19.05 -0.56 -14.66
N ASP A 41 -19.85 -1.49 -15.19
CA ASP A 41 -19.33 -2.70 -15.84
C ASP A 41 -18.48 -2.39 -17.07
N LEU A 42 -18.89 -1.39 -17.87
CA LEU A 42 -18.13 -0.94 -19.04
C LEU A 42 -16.77 -0.36 -18.66
N SER A 43 -16.72 0.47 -17.61
CA SER A 43 -15.47 1.07 -17.16
C SER A 43 -14.56 0.04 -16.49
N LYS A 44 -15.11 -0.92 -15.74
CA LYS A 44 -14.34 -2.04 -15.18
C LYS A 44 -13.75 -2.92 -16.28
N ASP A 45 -14.49 -3.22 -17.34
CA ASP A 45 -13.99 -3.94 -18.51
C ASP A 45 -12.88 -3.17 -19.23
N PHE A 46 -13.03 -1.86 -19.37
CA PHE A 46 -11.99 -1.00 -19.93
C PHE A 46 -10.72 -1.01 -19.07
N ILE A 47 -10.86 -0.90 -17.75
CA ILE A 47 -9.75 -0.98 -16.80
C ILE A 47 -9.08 -2.37 -16.90
N TRP A 48 -9.87 -3.45 -16.94
CA TRP A 48 -9.34 -4.81 -17.11
C TRP A 48 -8.48 -4.95 -18.37
N LYS A 49 -8.97 -4.46 -19.52
CA LYS A 49 -8.19 -4.45 -20.77
C LYS A 49 -6.89 -3.66 -20.61
N SER A 50 -6.92 -2.52 -19.91
CA SER A 50 -5.71 -1.74 -19.65
C SER A 50 -4.66 -2.49 -18.81
N LEU A 51 -5.11 -3.28 -17.83
CA LEU A 51 -4.22 -4.12 -17.01
C LEU A 51 -3.60 -5.24 -17.87
N ILE A 52 -4.40 -5.85 -18.75
CA ILE A 52 -3.97 -6.92 -19.65
C ILE A 52 -2.87 -6.45 -20.59
N VAL A 53 -3.00 -5.29 -21.22
CA VAL A 53 -2.03 -4.82 -22.22
C VAL A 53 -0.75 -4.27 -21.60
N ASN A 54 -0.72 -4.03 -20.29
CA ASN A 54 0.43 -3.44 -19.62
C ASN A 54 1.52 -4.50 -19.33
N THR A 55 2.64 -4.42 -20.05
CA THR A 55 3.77 -5.37 -19.93
C THR A 55 4.47 -5.35 -18.58
N ASP A 56 4.37 -4.25 -17.84
CA ASP A 56 4.92 -4.15 -16.48
C ASP A 56 4.04 -4.82 -15.43
N LEU A 57 2.85 -5.29 -15.80
CA LEU A 57 1.97 -6.04 -14.92
C LEU A 57 2.01 -7.53 -15.22
N ARG A 58 1.96 -8.32 -14.14
CA ARG A 58 1.84 -9.78 -14.17
C ARG A 58 0.67 -10.24 -13.32
N PHE A 59 0.13 -11.39 -13.69
CA PHE A 59 -1.04 -11.99 -13.06
C PHE A 59 -0.62 -13.26 -12.35
N PHE A 60 -0.97 -13.37 -11.07
CA PHE A 60 -0.66 -14.55 -10.27
C PHE A 60 -1.91 -15.11 -9.62
N GLN A 61 -1.97 -16.44 -9.55
CA GLN A 61 -2.95 -17.15 -8.76
C GLN A 61 -2.35 -17.49 -7.39
N LEU A 62 -3.00 -17.02 -6.33
CA LEU A 62 -2.67 -17.36 -4.95
C LEU A 62 -3.17 -18.76 -4.58
N PRO A 63 -2.48 -19.48 -3.68
CA PRO A 63 -2.91 -20.82 -3.23
C PRO A 63 -4.19 -20.80 -2.39
N LYS A 64 -4.61 -19.63 -1.92
CA LYS A 64 -5.85 -19.43 -1.16
C LYS A 64 -6.46 -18.07 -1.48
N LYS A 65 -7.79 -17.97 -1.36
CA LYS A 65 -8.52 -16.70 -1.54
C LYS A 65 -8.00 -15.66 -0.55
N ARG A 66 -7.72 -14.45 -1.04
CA ARG A 66 -7.37 -13.31 -0.18
C ARG A 66 -8.64 -12.76 0.49
N GLY A 67 -8.49 -12.32 1.74
CA GLY A 67 -9.57 -11.66 2.49
C GLY A 67 -9.88 -10.26 1.93
N ASP A 68 -11.04 -9.72 2.30
CA ASP A 68 -11.44 -8.38 1.85
C ASP A 68 -10.57 -7.29 2.48
N VAL A 69 -10.26 -6.27 1.68
CA VAL A 69 -9.61 -5.06 2.17
C VAL A 69 -10.62 -4.27 2.98
N VAL A 70 -10.29 -4.03 4.25
CA VAL A 70 -11.07 -3.16 5.12
C VAL A 70 -10.49 -1.77 5.02
N LEU A 71 -11.22 -0.86 4.38
CA LEU A 71 -10.87 0.55 4.35
C LEU A 71 -11.27 1.18 5.68
N PHE A 72 -10.41 2.06 6.20
CA PHE A 72 -10.66 2.80 7.42
C PHE A 72 -10.23 4.25 7.21
N ASP A 73 -10.93 5.16 7.88
CA ASP A 73 -10.54 6.57 7.93
C ASP A 73 -10.10 6.94 9.34
N ARG A 74 -8.78 7.04 9.51
CA ARG A 74 -8.14 7.41 10.77
C ARG A 74 -8.59 8.77 11.30
N PHE A 75 -9.11 9.64 10.44
CA PHE A 75 -9.35 11.04 10.74
C PHE A 75 -10.83 11.41 10.85
N LYS A 76 -11.74 10.45 10.66
CA LYS A 76 -13.19 10.67 10.62
C LYS A 76 -13.78 11.35 11.87
N ASN A 77 -13.10 11.22 13.02
CA ASN A 77 -13.61 11.64 14.33
C ASN A 77 -12.68 12.61 15.09
N ILE A 78 -11.83 13.36 14.39
CA ILE A 78 -10.89 14.30 15.02
C ILE A 78 -11.52 15.70 15.23
N GLU A 79 -12.61 16.02 14.54
CA GLU A 79 -13.24 17.36 14.53
C GLU A 79 -14.57 17.48 15.32
N GLY A 80 -15.05 16.39 15.95
CA GLY A 80 -16.26 16.38 16.79
C GLY A 80 -15.98 15.95 18.22
N GLU A 81 -16.92 16.18 19.14
CA GLU A 81 -16.84 15.63 20.50
C GLU A 81 -16.41 14.15 20.46
N PRO A 82 -15.54 13.70 21.38
CA PRO A 82 -14.98 12.37 21.34
C PRO A 82 -16.09 11.34 21.54
N ASP A 83 -16.71 10.92 20.44
CA ASP A 83 -17.65 9.83 20.47
C ASP A 83 -16.86 8.60 20.95
N PHE A 84 -17.34 8.02 22.05
CA PHE A 84 -16.58 7.22 23.02
C PHE A 84 -16.15 5.83 22.49
N ASP A 85 -16.03 5.65 21.17
CA ASP A 85 -15.76 4.36 20.53
C ASP A 85 -14.79 4.45 19.33
N ASN A 86 -13.55 4.92 19.55
CA ASN A 86 -12.51 4.93 18.52
C ASN A 86 -11.21 4.18 18.87
N THR A 87 -11.29 3.20 19.77
CA THR A 87 -10.53 1.97 19.51
C THR A 87 -11.33 1.20 18.48
N GLN A 88 -11.39 1.71 17.24
CA GLN A 88 -11.84 0.91 16.12
C GLN A 88 -10.92 -0.30 16.15
N LYS A 89 -11.44 -1.44 16.60
CA LYS A 89 -10.69 -2.68 16.70
C LYS A 89 -10.11 -2.89 15.31
N PHE A 90 -8.83 -2.54 15.13
CA PHE A 90 -8.08 -3.00 13.98
C PHE A 90 -8.38 -4.49 13.96
N SER A 91 -9.05 -4.97 12.92
CA SER A 91 -9.44 -6.38 12.89
C SER A 91 -8.18 -7.16 13.25
N ASP A 92 -8.24 -8.06 14.24
CA ASP A 92 -7.05 -8.72 14.80
C ASP A 92 -6.22 -9.46 13.72
N LYS A 93 -6.77 -9.59 12.51
CA LYS A 93 -6.17 -10.16 11.34
C LYS A 93 -5.68 -9.08 10.37
N ASP A 94 -4.40 -8.74 10.45
CA ASP A 94 -3.73 -8.01 9.36
C ASP A 94 -3.79 -8.87 8.08
N ILE A 95 -4.48 -8.37 7.06
CA ILE A 95 -4.60 -9.04 5.76
C ILE A 95 -3.31 -8.95 4.93
N TYR A 96 -2.35 -8.12 5.35
CA TYR A 96 -1.03 -7.93 4.75
C TYR A 96 0.09 -8.15 5.78
N PRO A 97 0.22 -9.38 6.32
CA PRO A 97 1.31 -9.68 7.24
C PRO A 97 2.65 -9.49 6.52
N ILE A 98 3.62 -8.87 7.19
CA ILE A 98 4.94 -8.69 6.61
C ILE A 98 5.68 -10.02 6.59
N PHE A 99 6.17 -10.36 5.40
CA PHE A 99 6.98 -11.52 5.14
C PHE A 99 8.15 -11.12 4.25
N ILE A 100 9.26 -10.74 4.89
CA ILE A 100 10.53 -10.45 4.22
C ILE A 100 11.13 -11.81 3.88
N THR A 101 11.20 -12.13 2.59
CA THR A 101 11.72 -13.43 2.15
C THR A 101 13.25 -13.40 2.18
N PRO A 102 13.94 -14.17 3.05
CA PRO A 102 15.40 -14.15 3.12
C PRO A 102 16.07 -14.83 1.92
N GLU A 103 15.34 -15.70 1.23
CA GLU A 103 15.82 -16.53 0.12
C GLU A 103 15.34 -15.99 -1.23
N ASN A 104 15.56 -14.70 -1.49
CA ASN A 104 15.25 -14.15 -2.79
C ASN A 104 16.36 -14.42 -3.80
N LYS A 105 16.39 -15.62 -4.38
CA LYS A 105 17.38 -16.00 -5.39
C LYS A 105 17.36 -15.08 -6.63
N ASP A 106 16.21 -14.46 -6.90
CA ASP A 106 16.00 -13.56 -8.04
C ASP A 106 16.21 -12.07 -7.69
N GLY A 107 16.58 -11.75 -6.44
CA GLY A 107 16.80 -10.38 -5.99
C GLY A 107 15.55 -9.49 -5.98
N ILE A 108 14.35 -10.08 -5.97
CA ILE A 108 13.09 -9.31 -5.91
C ILE A 108 12.97 -8.63 -4.54
N LEU A 109 12.57 -7.37 -4.51
CA LEU A 109 12.38 -6.65 -3.25
C LEU A 109 10.91 -6.57 -2.87
N GLY A 110 10.64 -6.61 -1.57
CA GLY A 110 9.31 -6.40 -1.00
C GLY A 110 8.81 -7.56 -0.14
N SER A 111 7.63 -7.33 0.42
CA SER A 111 6.99 -8.29 1.33
C SER A 111 5.90 -9.09 0.61
N CYS A 112 5.98 -10.42 0.67
CA CYS A 112 4.90 -11.29 0.18
C CYS A 112 4.97 -12.69 0.81
N ALA A 113 3.90 -13.08 1.50
CA ALA A 113 3.82 -14.39 2.17
C ALA A 113 3.70 -15.59 1.21
N PHE A 114 3.26 -15.36 -0.03
CA PHE A 114 3.03 -16.39 -1.04
C PHE A 114 3.99 -16.31 -2.23
N LEU A 115 5.12 -15.61 -2.09
CA LEU A 115 6.04 -15.39 -3.21
C LEU A 115 6.41 -16.70 -3.94
N GLN A 116 6.76 -17.75 -3.18
CA GLN A 116 7.14 -19.06 -3.71
C GLN A 116 5.96 -20.01 -3.96
N LYS A 117 4.74 -19.63 -3.55
CA LYS A 117 3.54 -20.49 -3.59
C LYS A 117 2.49 -20.03 -4.59
N ARG A 118 2.65 -18.84 -5.17
CA ARG A 118 1.78 -18.30 -6.20
C ARG A 118 2.19 -18.83 -7.56
N THR A 119 1.21 -19.03 -8.45
CA THR A 119 1.44 -19.47 -9.82
C THR A 119 1.33 -18.29 -10.77
N ASP A 120 2.30 -18.07 -11.66
CA ASP A 120 2.18 -17.08 -12.73
C ASP A 120 1.16 -17.59 -13.76
N VAL A 121 0.07 -16.84 -13.93
CA VAL A 121 -1.03 -17.15 -14.86
C VAL A 121 -1.14 -16.07 -15.93
N THR A 122 -0.09 -15.27 -16.15
CA THR A 122 -0.11 -14.18 -17.13
C THR A 122 -0.44 -14.69 -18.53
N GLN A 123 0.08 -15.86 -18.92
CA GLN A 123 -0.18 -16.48 -20.22
C GLN A 123 -1.59 -17.09 -20.35
N ASP A 124 -2.31 -17.29 -19.24
CA ASP A 124 -3.72 -17.70 -19.28
C ASP A 124 -4.64 -16.50 -19.50
N VAL A 125 -4.19 -15.31 -19.13
CA VAL A 125 -4.96 -14.07 -19.14
C VAL A 125 -4.73 -13.27 -20.43
N ARG A 126 -3.50 -13.30 -20.97
CA ARG A 126 -3.12 -12.59 -22.19
C ARG A 126 -2.18 -13.40 -23.07
N SER A 127 -2.30 -13.21 -24.38
CA SER A 127 -1.36 -13.79 -25.35
C SER A 127 -0.03 -13.05 -25.37
N GLU A 128 0.97 -13.62 -26.05
CA GLU A 128 2.25 -12.94 -26.34
C GLU A 128 2.06 -11.63 -27.12
N SER A 129 1.03 -11.54 -27.96
CA SER A 129 0.65 -10.31 -28.68
C SER A 129 -0.17 -9.32 -27.84
N LEU A 130 -0.23 -9.52 -26.52
CA LEU A 130 -0.98 -8.72 -25.56
C LEU A 130 -2.50 -8.70 -25.79
N ALA A 131 -3.03 -9.66 -26.55
CA ALA A 131 -4.47 -9.80 -26.73
C ALA A 131 -5.09 -10.44 -25.49
N PRO A 132 -6.26 -9.95 -25.01
CA PRO A 132 -6.96 -10.57 -23.90
C PRO A 132 -7.43 -11.97 -24.28
N LEU A 133 -7.08 -12.97 -23.47
CA LEU A 133 -7.58 -14.34 -23.59
C LEU A 133 -8.81 -14.58 -22.70
N LEU A 134 -8.95 -13.77 -21.65
CA LEU A 134 -10.09 -13.77 -20.75
C LEU A 134 -10.66 -12.36 -20.63
N ASN A 135 -11.98 -12.24 -20.72
CA ASN A 135 -12.67 -11.03 -20.30
C ASN A 135 -12.74 -10.95 -18.75
N LEU A 136 -13.22 -9.82 -18.23
CA LEU A 136 -13.25 -9.57 -16.79
C LEU A 136 -14.13 -10.60 -16.06
N GLN A 137 -15.30 -10.91 -16.62
CA GLN A 137 -16.23 -11.86 -16.02
C GLN A 137 -15.61 -13.25 -15.96
N GLU A 138 -15.04 -13.73 -17.07
CA GLU A 138 -14.36 -15.02 -17.14
C GLU A 138 -13.20 -15.12 -16.13
N ALA A 139 -12.41 -14.05 -15.98
CA ALA A 139 -11.32 -14.00 -15.01
C ALA A 139 -11.84 -14.05 -13.56
N LEU A 140 -12.94 -13.36 -13.26
CA LEU A 140 -13.60 -13.39 -11.95
C LEU A 140 -14.22 -14.75 -11.63
N GLU A 141 -14.83 -15.41 -12.62
CA GLU A 141 -15.38 -16.76 -12.48
C GLU A 141 -14.29 -17.81 -12.28
N LYS A 142 -13.22 -17.76 -13.09
CA LYS A 142 -12.14 -18.74 -13.07
C LYS A 142 -11.27 -18.62 -11.82
N TYR A 143 -10.84 -17.41 -11.46
CA TYR A 143 -9.86 -17.20 -10.39
C TYR A 143 -10.44 -16.48 -9.17
N GLY A 144 -11.45 -15.63 -9.36
CA GLY A 144 -12.05 -14.81 -8.31
C GLY A 144 -11.01 -14.10 -7.45
N ARG A 145 -11.09 -14.31 -6.13
CA ARG A 145 -10.19 -13.68 -5.13
C ARG A 145 -8.83 -14.36 -4.98
N THR A 146 -8.50 -15.32 -5.84
CA THR A 146 -7.13 -15.87 -5.90
C THR A 146 -6.28 -15.14 -6.93
N LEU A 147 -6.88 -14.42 -7.88
CA LEU A 147 -6.14 -13.61 -8.84
C LEU A 147 -5.60 -12.34 -8.18
N VAL A 148 -4.30 -12.12 -8.32
CA VAL A 148 -3.67 -10.84 -7.98
C VAL A 148 -2.88 -10.31 -9.16
N VAL A 149 -2.95 -8.99 -9.34
CA VAL A 149 -2.14 -8.25 -10.30
C VAL A 149 -0.95 -7.65 -9.55
N VAL A 150 0.25 -7.86 -10.06
CA VAL A 150 1.50 -7.42 -9.43
C VAL A 150 2.30 -6.63 -10.46
N ALA A 151 2.73 -5.43 -10.08
CA ALA A 151 3.62 -4.61 -10.89
C ALA A 151 5.07 -5.08 -10.84
N SER A 152 5.81 -4.82 -11.92
CA SER A 152 7.23 -5.13 -12.05
C SER A 152 8.05 -4.46 -10.94
N GLN A 153 9.22 -5.02 -10.62
CA GLN A 153 10.09 -4.45 -9.59
C GLN A 153 10.47 -2.99 -9.91
N VAL A 154 10.76 -2.70 -11.18
CA VAL A 154 11.14 -1.37 -11.66
C VAL A 154 9.97 -0.40 -11.48
N LEU A 155 8.78 -0.79 -11.93
CA LEU A 155 7.58 0.05 -11.80
C LEU A 155 7.23 0.31 -10.33
N ARG A 156 7.27 -0.73 -9.48
CA ARG A 156 7.05 -0.56 -8.02
C ARG A 156 8.04 0.40 -7.41
N PHE A 157 9.33 0.23 -7.70
CA PHE A 157 10.37 1.08 -7.17
C PHE A 157 10.17 2.54 -7.60
N ARG A 158 10.00 2.77 -8.92
CA ARG A 158 9.90 4.12 -9.48
C ARG A 158 8.71 4.92 -8.93
N THR A 159 7.56 4.28 -8.83
CA THR A 159 6.34 4.90 -8.33
C THR A 159 6.42 5.23 -6.84
N LEU A 160 7.05 4.37 -6.04
CA LEU A 160 7.20 4.59 -4.58
C LEU A 160 8.21 5.68 -4.26
N ILE A 161 9.34 5.75 -4.98
CA ILE A 161 10.33 6.81 -4.73
C ILE A 161 9.88 8.16 -5.28
N GLY A 162 8.98 8.18 -6.27
CA GLY A 162 8.49 9.38 -6.92
C GLY A 162 9.40 9.88 -8.04
N ILE A 163 8.83 10.68 -8.95
CA ILE A 163 9.51 11.13 -10.17
C ILE A 163 10.72 12.04 -9.91
N GLU A 164 10.68 12.80 -8.82
CA GLU A 164 11.74 13.73 -8.41
C GLU A 164 12.94 13.03 -7.74
N SER A 165 12.82 11.74 -7.43
CA SER A 165 13.88 10.98 -6.77
C SER A 165 14.83 10.35 -7.78
N ASP A 166 16.08 10.16 -7.34
CA ASP A 166 17.12 9.48 -8.10
C ASP A 166 16.69 8.04 -8.47
N PRO A 167 16.56 7.69 -9.76
CA PRO A 167 16.17 6.35 -10.19
C PRO A 167 17.20 5.27 -9.83
N ASP A 168 18.46 5.64 -9.59
CA ASP A 168 19.54 4.71 -9.23
C ASP A 168 19.71 4.55 -7.70
N LEU A 169 18.80 5.15 -6.92
CA LEU A 169 18.80 5.04 -5.47
C LEU A 169 18.78 3.58 -5.02
N LYS A 170 19.70 3.22 -4.12
CA LYS A 170 19.74 1.88 -3.52
C LYS A 170 19.18 1.90 -2.11
N LEU A 171 18.07 1.19 -1.92
CA LEU A 171 17.50 0.90 -0.60
C LEU A 171 17.84 -0.54 -0.22
N ASN A 172 18.08 -0.78 1.07
CA ASN A 172 18.11 -2.15 1.57
C ASN A 172 16.70 -2.74 1.60
N ASP A 173 16.62 -4.07 1.60
CA ASP A 173 15.38 -4.84 1.50
C ASP A 173 14.37 -4.46 2.59
N ASP A 174 14.82 -4.35 3.84
CA ASP A 174 13.99 -3.98 4.99
C ASP A 174 13.40 -2.57 4.82
N SER A 175 14.19 -1.60 4.33
CA SER A 175 13.74 -0.22 4.11
C SER A 175 12.79 -0.14 2.91
N PHE A 176 13.01 -0.93 1.86
CA PHE A 176 12.07 -1.03 0.75
C PHE A 176 10.74 -1.65 1.18
N CYS A 177 10.77 -2.71 2.01
CA CYS A 177 9.56 -3.28 2.60
C CYS A 177 8.80 -2.26 3.46
N LEU A 178 9.52 -1.44 4.24
CA LEU A 178 8.92 -0.34 5.00
C LEU A 178 8.29 0.71 4.08
N LEU A 179 8.97 1.06 2.98
CA LEU A 179 8.45 1.99 1.99
C LEU A 179 7.17 1.46 1.32
N GLU A 180 7.13 0.17 0.94
CA GLU A 180 5.92 -0.47 0.41
C GLU A 180 4.78 -0.45 1.43
N ARG A 181 5.08 -0.76 2.70
CA ARG A 181 4.07 -0.77 3.76
C ARG A 181 3.46 0.63 3.97
N VAL A 182 4.31 1.67 4.04
CA VAL A 182 3.86 3.07 4.13
C VAL A 182 3.08 3.47 2.88
N GLY A 183 3.53 3.05 1.69
CA GLY A 183 2.82 3.31 0.43
C GLY A 183 1.41 2.74 0.40
N ARG A 184 1.24 1.49 0.84
CA ARG A 184 -0.06 0.81 0.91
C ARG A 184 -1.09 1.58 1.74
N ALA A 185 -0.64 2.32 2.76
CA ALA A 185 -1.52 3.12 3.61
C ALA A 185 -1.98 4.44 2.97
N ARG A 186 -1.46 4.83 1.80
CA ARG A 186 -1.91 6.02 1.04
C ARG A 186 -1.98 7.28 1.92
N TRP A 187 -3.12 7.97 1.95
CA TRP A 187 -3.37 9.16 2.80
C TRP A 187 -3.66 8.86 4.27
N GLN A 188 -3.87 7.58 4.63
CA GLN A 188 -4.11 7.15 6.02
C GLN A 188 -2.81 7.05 6.81
N GLY A 189 -1.70 6.76 6.12
CA GLY A 189 -0.36 6.60 6.70
C GLY A 189 -0.26 5.45 7.71
N GLU A 190 0.97 5.17 8.10
CA GLU A 190 1.28 4.17 9.12
C GLU A 190 1.79 4.85 10.38
N LEU A 191 1.30 4.43 11.56
CA LEU A 191 1.83 4.92 12.81
C LEU A 191 3.09 4.14 13.17
N GLN A 192 4.14 4.85 13.56
CA GLN A 192 5.38 4.23 14.01
C GLN A 192 5.14 3.21 15.13
N LYS A 193 4.19 3.46 16.03
CA LYS A 193 3.82 2.55 17.12
C LYS A 193 3.20 1.23 16.66
N ASP A 194 2.51 1.21 15.53
CA ASP A 194 1.87 0.01 15.00
C ASP A 194 2.89 -0.83 14.21
N LEU A 195 3.92 -0.16 13.66
CA LEU A 195 4.99 -0.80 12.89
C LEU A 195 6.01 -1.54 13.78
N HIS A 196 6.43 -0.95 14.90
CA HIS A 196 7.37 -1.61 15.83
C HIS A 196 6.62 -2.54 16.79
N GLY A 197 7.16 -3.73 17.06
CA GLY A 197 6.51 -4.75 17.90
C GLY A 197 5.28 -5.44 17.28
N GLY A 198 4.58 -4.79 16.36
CA GLY A 198 3.48 -5.34 15.55
C GLY A 198 3.97 -5.92 14.23
N THR A 199 3.78 -5.16 13.14
CA THR A 199 3.86 -5.68 11.76
C THR A 199 5.26 -6.16 11.37
N PHE A 200 6.31 -5.38 11.65
CA PHE A 200 7.69 -5.77 11.30
C PHE A 200 8.35 -6.67 12.35
N LYS A 201 7.76 -6.81 13.55
CA LYS A 201 8.34 -7.51 14.72
C LYS A 201 9.78 -7.07 15.05
N VAL A 202 10.14 -5.84 14.69
CA VAL A 202 11.43 -5.22 15.01
C VAL A 202 11.28 -4.30 16.22
N ASP A 203 12.38 -4.09 16.93
CA ASP A 203 12.43 -3.09 17.98
C ASP A 203 12.38 -1.65 17.41
N ALA A 204 12.12 -0.68 18.28
CA ALA A 204 12.02 0.72 17.89
C ALA A 204 13.35 1.28 17.32
N ARG A 205 14.51 0.75 17.74
CA ARG A 205 15.83 1.20 17.29
C ARG A 205 16.07 0.79 15.84
N LYS A 206 15.78 -0.46 15.49
CA LYS A 206 15.87 -0.97 14.12
C LYS A 206 14.87 -0.22 13.23
N LEU A 207 13.62 -0.02 13.66
CA LEU A 207 12.65 0.74 12.87
C LEU A 207 13.13 2.18 12.60
N HIS A 208 13.70 2.85 13.61
CA HIS A 208 14.30 4.18 13.44
C HIS A 208 15.39 4.16 12.36
N TYR A 209 16.27 3.16 12.35
CA TYR A 209 17.31 3.01 11.34
C TYR A 209 16.75 2.80 9.92
N LEU A 210 15.78 1.90 9.76
CA LEU A 210 15.12 1.64 8.47
C LEU A 210 14.46 2.92 7.93
N ARG A 211 13.78 3.65 8.81
CA ARG A 211 13.12 4.92 8.49
C ARG A 211 14.13 6.03 8.13
N LYS A 212 15.29 6.08 8.80
CA LYS A 212 16.30 7.14 8.62
C LYS A 212 16.76 7.28 7.17
N ALA A 213 16.98 6.16 6.47
CA ALA A 213 17.32 6.18 5.05
C ALA A 213 16.20 6.80 4.21
N LEU A 214 14.95 6.38 4.44
CA LEU A 214 13.78 6.86 3.70
C LEU A 214 13.56 8.38 3.89
N VAL A 215 13.76 8.88 5.11
CA VAL A 215 13.67 10.32 5.42
C VAL A 215 14.82 11.10 4.78
N LYS A 216 16.05 10.59 4.87
CA LYS A 216 17.24 11.23 4.27
C LYS A 216 17.07 11.43 2.76
N HIS A 217 16.47 10.46 2.08
CA HIS A 217 16.17 10.53 0.64
C HIS A 217 14.85 11.23 0.31
N GLY A 218 14.13 11.76 1.32
CA GLY A 218 12.88 12.49 1.12
C GLY A 218 11.74 11.63 0.58
N LEU A 219 11.76 10.31 0.80
CA LEU A 219 10.75 9.39 0.28
C LEU A 219 9.48 9.38 1.15
N ILE A 220 9.66 9.60 2.45
CA ILE A 220 8.58 9.66 3.44
C ILE A 220 8.64 10.96 4.25
N THR A 221 7.49 11.35 4.79
CA THR A 221 7.34 12.45 5.73
C THR A 221 6.95 11.93 7.11
N MET A 222 7.29 12.69 8.14
CA MET A 222 6.99 12.38 9.54
C MET A 222 6.17 13.51 10.14
N GLN A 223 5.03 13.17 10.74
CA GLN A 223 4.18 14.13 11.44
C GLN A 223 3.88 13.61 12.84
N PRO A 224 3.94 14.44 13.89
CA PRO A 224 3.46 14.02 15.20
C PRO A 224 1.97 13.72 15.14
N TYR A 225 1.57 12.63 15.79
CA TYR A 225 0.18 12.17 15.83
C TYR A 225 -0.20 11.79 17.26
N VAL A 226 -1.22 12.43 17.80
CA VAL A 226 -1.72 12.19 19.15
C VAL A 226 -3.04 11.43 19.06
N THR A 227 -3.14 10.31 19.76
CA THR A 227 -4.38 9.54 19.92
C THR A 227 -4.85 9.63 21.35
N ARG A 228 -6.14 9.89 21.58
CA ARG A 228 -6.74 9.82 22.91
C ARG A 228 -7.39 8.44 23.11
N LEU A 229 -6.99 7.75 24.18
CA LEU A 229 -7.58 6.46 24.56
C LEU A 229 -8.91 6.65 25.30
N TYR A 230 -9.69 5.58 25.41
CA TYR A 230 -10.91 5.51 26.22
C TYR A 230 -10.67 5.87 27.71
N THR A 231 -9.46 5.62 28.20
CA THR A 231 -9.02 5.98 29.57
C THR A 231 -8.79 7.48 29.75
N GLY A 232 -8.93 8.28 28.68
CA GLY A 232 -8.59 9.70 28.65
C GLY A 232 -7.09 9.97 28.47
N GLN A 233 -6.24 8.94 28.54
CA GLN A 233 -4.80 9.07 28.33
C GLN A 233 -4.47 9.41 26.88
N GLN A 234 -3.51 10.31 26.69
CA GLN A 234 -2.97 10.63 25.38
C GLN A 234 -1.79 9.71 25.07
N GLN A 235 -1.77 9.20 23.84
CA GLN A 235 -0.65 8.47 23.27
C GLN A 235 -0.06 9.26 22.11
N ASN A 236 1.25 9.48 22.17
CA ASN A 236 1.98 10.16 21.11
C ASN A 236 2.62 9.11 20.19
N SER A 237 2.55 9.37 18.89
CA SER A 237 3.16 8.58 17.84
C SER A 237 3.66 9.49 16.72
N ILE A 238 4.32 8.89 15.74
CA ILE A 238 4.70 9.56 14.50
C ILE A 238 3.92 8.89 13.37
N LEU A 239 3.19 9.69 12.61
CA LEU A 239 2.54 9.30 11.37
C LEU A 239 3.55 9.35 10.23
N LEU A 240 3.72 8.22 9.56
CA LEU A 240 4.58 8.06 8.38
C LEU A 240 3.71 8.02 7.14
N LEU A 241 4.05 8.86 6.17
CA LEU A 241 3.37 8.96 4.87
C LEU A 241 4.41 8.98 3.76
N LEU A 242 4.09 8.44 2.59
CA LEU A 242 4.88 8.75 1.39
C LEU A 242 4.80 10.26 1.14
N LYS A 243 5.91 10.86 0.69
CA LYS A 243 5.98 12.31 0.46
C LYS A 243 4.86 12.82 -0.45
N ARG A 244 4.48 12.05 -1.47
CA ARG A 244 3.39 12.40 -2.40
C ARG A 244 1.97 12.33 -1.82
N PHE A 245 1.78 11.66 -0.68
CA PHE A 245 0.51 11.60 0.04
C PHE A 245 0.50 12.48 1.29
N HIS A 246 1.55 13.27 1.49
CA HIS A 246 1.63 14.17 2.60
C HIS A 246 0.50 15.20 2.56
N VAL A 247 -0.20 15.32 3.68
CA VAL A 247 -1.18 16.37 3.94
C VAL A 247 -0.80 16.94 5.29
N ASP A 248 -0.61 18.25 5.41
CA ASP A 248 -0.37 18.85 6.72
C ASP A 248 -1.66 18.74 7.54
N ARG A 249 -1.62 17.94 8.60
CA ARG A 249 -2.77 17.68 9.46
C ARG A 249 -2.73 18.46 10.76
N GLY A 250 -1.89 19.51 10.84
CA GLY A 250 -1.88 20.58 11.83
C GLY A 250 -2.77 20.37 13.06
N LEU A 251 -2.44 19.39 13.90
CA LEU A 251 -3.08 19.29 15.21
C LEU A 251 -2.56 20.50 15.99
N GLU A 252 -3.42 21.40 16.48
CA GLU A 252 -3.00 22.60 17.23
C GLU A 252 -2.09 22.26 18.43
N LEU A 253 -2.19 21.03 18.95
CA LEU A 253 -1.34 20.47 20.01
C LEU A 253 0.11 20.15 19.59
N CYS A 254 0.44 20.28 18.30
CA CYS A 254 1.67 19.78 17.68
C CYS A 254 2.83 20.79 17.69
N CYS A 255 2.58 22.05 18.06
CA CYS A 255 3.56 23.14 18.01
C CYS A 255 4.81 22.89 18.88
N ILE A 256 4.72 22.04 19.91
CA ILE A 256 5.83 21.73 20.83
C ILE A 256 6.79 20.66 20.26
N TRP A 257 6.33 19.81 19.32
CA TRP A 257 7.11 18.65 18.84
C TRP A 257 7.86 18.86 17.52
N LYS A 258 7.62 19.99 16.83
CA LYS A 258 8.30 20.31 15.56
C LYS A 258 9.82 20.42 15.71
N GLU A 259 10.33 20.71 16.91
CA GLU A 259 11.77 20.82 17.18
C GLU A 259 12.47 19.46 17.38
N VAL A 260 11.74 18.41 17.78
CA VAL A 260 12.32 17.09 18.09
C VAL A 260 12.43 16.18 16.86
N ILE A 261 11.62 16.40 15.83
CA ILE A 261 11.56 15.56 14.62
C ILE A 261 12.73 15.84 13.63
N ASN A 262 13.44 16.95 13.80
CA ASN A 262 14.54 17.36 12.92
C ASN A 262 15.92 16.78 13.29
N TYR A 263 15.99 15.78 14.19
CA TYR A 263 17.23 15.08 14.57
C TYR A 263 17.18 13.56 14.30
#